data_AF-A0A5C3QAW5-F1
#
_entry.id   AF-A0A5C3QAW5-F1
#
_cell.length_a   1.000
_cell.length_b   1.000
_cell.length_c   1.000
_cell.angle_alpha   90.00
_cell.angle_beta   90.00
_cell.angle_gamma   90.00
#
_symmetry.space_group_name_H-M   'P 1'
#
loop_
_entity.id
_entity.type
_entity.pdbx_description
1 polymer ?
#
loop_
_entity_poly.entity_id
_entity_poly.type
_entity_poly.pdbx_seq_one_letter_code
_entity_poly.pdbx_strand_id
1 'polypeptide(L)'
;MARNSCWFFQKIFTRKKEYASRTFSDNIHVLTNKFTNWEPSVKIEVGDYGKINKDTGVFSKIGNIFDDGKTKGTEELKRKTHGQDTKLSLASSNVRAVAFEAGPNIQLAPLGEIAIQSQYQCSRDYGAILLMHKPSTTKLEGSLDTLKSADFEHLLGMYLVTEVDTCPAYAMYLSAKSSEVVKFMFALSAPIAAAMPGVTAGGSLGPAWYNEGTVGVYRSGSEPNQTYTTLFQTWSLGKKKDERRDTVRPGDDISGPDVWAMSVPPWEPLDEDGKEMD
;
A
#
# COMPACT_ATOMS: atom_id res chain seq x y z
N MET A 1 24.84 -30.89 27.49
CA MET A 1 24.48 -29.46 27.46
C MET A 1 24.38 -28.99 26.01
N ALA A 2 23.18 -28.93 25.43
CA ALA A 2 22.94 -28.26 24.14
C ALA A 2 21.42 -28.19 23.88
N ARG A 3 20.74 -27.28 24.56
CA ARG A 3 19.36 -26.87 24.25
C ARG A 3 19.27 -25.41 24.64
N ASN A 4 19.52 -24.48 23.70
CA ASN A 4 19.18 -23.05 23.85
C ASN A 4 19.34 -22.18 22.58
N SER A 5 19.30 -22.75 21.37
CA SER A 5 19.44 -21.98 20.12
C SER A 5 18.16 -21.79 19.31
N CYS A 6 17.08 -22.52 19.61
CA CYS A 6 15.85 -22.49 18.79
C CYS A 6 14.88 -21.36 19.18
N TRP A 7 14.85 -20.96 20.47
CA TRP A 7 13.95 -19.90 20.95
C TRP A 7 14.35 -18.48 20.53
N PHE A 8 15.65 -18.24 20.28
CA PHE A 8 16.15 -16.90 19.95
C PHE A 8 15.84 -16.50 18.50
N PHE A 9 15.96 -17.44 17.55
CA PHE A 9 15.64 -17.21 16.15
C PHE A 9 14.15 -16.96 15.90
N GLN A 10 13.28 -17.70 16.60
CA GLN A 10 11.84 -17.55 16.42
C GLN A 10 11.34 -16.19 16.94
N LYS A 11 11.93 -15.65 18.01
CA LYS A 11 11.62 -14.32 18.59
C LYS A 11 12.14 -13.14 17.75
N ILE A 12 13.31 -13.28 17.13
CA ILE A 12 13.87 -12.25 16.23
C ILE A 12 13.03 -12.13 14.95
N PHE A 13 12.56 -13.25 14.40
CA PHE A 13 11.70 -13.25 13.21
C PHE A 13 10.26 -12.78 13.49
N THR A 14 9.71 -13.02 14.69
CA THR A 14 8.36 -12.53 15.05
C THR A 14 8.32 -11.03 15.34
N ARG A 15 9.36 -10.44 15.96
CA ARG A 15 9.42 -8.97 16.17
C ARG A 15 9.53 -8.17 14.88
N LYS A 16 10.17 -8.70 13.82
CA LYS A 16 10.34 -8.01 12.53
C LYS A 16 9.04 -7.87 11.71
N LYS A 17 7.99 -8.65 12.01
CA LYS A 17 6.69 -8.51 11.34
C LYS A 17 5.86 -7.33 11.84
N GLU A 18 6.18 -6.81 13.03
CA GLU A 18 5.34 -5.84 13.75
C GLU A 18 5.24 -4.49 13.02
N TYR A 19 6.27 -4.12 12.25
CA TYR A 19 6.31 -2.86 11.48
C TYR A 19 6.29 -3.05 9.96
N ALA A 20 6.23 -4.27 9.44
CA ALA A 20 6.38 -4.52 7.99
C ALA A 20 5.35 -3.73 7.15
N SER A 21 4.10 -3.67 7.62
CA SER A 21 3.04 -2.86 7.00
C SER A 21 3.40 -1.37 6.98
N ARG A 22 3.82 -0.83 8.13
CA ARG A 22 4.18 0.58 8.28
C ARG A 22 5.39 0.95 7.42
N THR A 23 6.48 0.16 7.49
CA THR A 23 7.70 0.37 6.70
C THR A 23 7.42 0.29 5.20
N PHE A 24 6.59 -0.66 4.75
CA PHE A 24 6.19 -0.74 3.36
C PHE A 24 5.38 0.49 2.94
N SER A 25 4.35 0.84 3.72
CA SER A 25 3.50 2.00 3.45
C SER A 25 4.30 3.29 3.39
N ASP A 26 5.24 3.50 4.31
CA ASP A 26 6.12 4.67 4.34
C ASP A 26 6.99 4.78 3.06
N ASN A 27 7.66 3.69 2.70
CA ASN A 27 8.50 3.63 1.50
C ASN A 27 7.72 3.96 0.22
N ILE A 28 6.48 3.48 0.10
CA ILE A 28 5.61 3.76 -1.05
C ILE A 28 4.99 5.15 -0.97
N HIS A 29 4.67 5.64 0.23
CA HIS A 29 4.10 6.97 0.44
C HIS A 29 5.07 8.06 0.01
N VAL A 30 6.36 7.95 0.33
CA VAL A 30 7.40 8.90 -0.12
C VAL A 30 7.41 9.05 -1.65
N LEU A 31 7.08 7.99 -2.40
CA LEU A 31 7.06 8.01 -3.86
C LEU A 31 5.75 8.56 -4.44
N THR A 32 4.63 8.36 -3.76
CA THR A 32 3.29 8.51 -4.36
C THR A 32 2.39 9.53 -3.65
N ASN A 33 2.74 9.94 -2.43
CA ASN A 33 1.86 10.59 -1.47
C ASN A 33 0.56 9.80 -1.20
N LYS A 34 0.57 8.49 -1.41
CA LYS A 34 -0.55 7.57 -1.15
C LYS A 34 -0.15 6.58 -0.07
N PHE A 35 -1.12 6.22 0.77
CA PHE A 35 -0.99 5.12 1.70
C PHE A 35 -1.17 3.80 0.96
N THR A 36 -0.49 2.76 1.43
CA THR A 36 -0.71 1.41 0.94
C THR A 36 -1.77 0.72 1.78
N ASN A 37 -2.70 0.05 1.12
CA ASN A 37 -3.55 -0.92 1.79
C ASN A 37 -2.76 -2.22 1.99
N TRP A 38 -2.35 -2.50 3.23
CA TRP A 38 -1.58 -3.70 3.54
C TRP A 38 -2.35 -5.00 3.27
N GLU A 39 -3.68 -4.93 3.25
CA GLU A 39 -4.58 -6.04 2.89
C GLU A 39 -5.44 -5.66 1.69
N PRO A 40 -4.91 -5.74 0.45
CA PRO A 40 -5.63 -5.24 -0.73
C PRO A 40 -6.99 -5.90 -1.03
N SER A 41 -7.29 -7.05 -0.41
CA SER A 41 -8.61 -7.68 -0.47
C SER A 41 -9.67 -6.94 0.36
N VAL A 42 -9.26 -6.15 1.36
CA VAL A 42 -10.15 -5.29 2.13
C VAL A 42 -10.47 -4.07 1.27
N LYS A 43 -11.75 -3.89 0.97
CA LYS A 43 -12.22 -2.80 0.11
C LYS A 43 -12.10 -1.47 0.84
N ILE A 44 -11.35 -0.54 0.24
CA ILE A 44 -11.33 0.87 0.59
C ILE A 44 -11.88 1.63 -0.62
N GLU A 45 -12.79 2.56 -0.39
CA GLU A 45 -13.51 3.30 -1.42
C GLU A 45 -13.35 4.81 -1.25
N VAL A 46 -13.50 5.55 -2.34
CA VAL A 46 -13.56 7.01 -2.30
C VAL A 46 -14.74 7.46 -1.44
N GLY A 47 -14.45 8.36 -0.52
CA GLY A 47 -15.39 8.88 0.47
C GLY A 47 -15.38 8.13 1.80
N ASP A 48 -14.66 7.00 1.92
CA ASP A 48 -14.46 6.37 3.22
C ASP A 48 -13.72 7.32 4.15
N TYR A 49 -14.14 7.39 5.41
CA TYR A 49 -13.38 8.10 6.43
C TYR A 49 -13.12 7.22 7.65
N GLY A 50 -12.03 7.52 8.35
CA GLY A 50 -11.60 6.70 9.46
C GLY A 50 -10.29 7.14 10.08
N LYS A 51 -9.59 6.20 10.70
CA LYS A 51 -8.29 6.44 11.37
C LYS A 51 -7.21 5.54 10.80
N ILE A 52 -5.99 6.07 10.68
CA ILE A 52 -4.80 5.28 10.39
C ILE A 52 -4.13 4.95 11.72
N ASN A 53 -3.92 3.66 11.97
CA ASN A 53 -3.20 3.22 13.16
C ASN A 53 -1.71 3.58 13.03
N LYS A 54 -1.17 4.32 14.01
CA LYS A 54 0.22 4.79 14.01
C LYS A 54 1.26 3.66 14.03
N ASP A 55 0.96 2.56 14.72
CA ASP A 55 1.89 1.44 14.89
C ASP A 55 1.92 0.55 13.65
N THR A 56 0.77 0.31 13.03
CA THR A 56 0.64 -0.66 11.93
C THR A 56 0.52 -0.02 10.55
N GLY A 57 0.16 1.26 10.47
CA GLY A 57 -0.17 1.95 9.21
C GLY A 57 -1.47 1.52 8.55
N VAL A 58 -2.29 0.69 9.22
CA VAL A 58 -3.54 0.19 8.68
C VAL A 58 -4.67 1.22 8.84
N PHE A 59 -5.42 1.47 7.76
CA PHE A 59 -6.61 2.30 7.78
C PHE A 59 -7.82 1.52 8.29
N SER A 60 -8.51 2.08 9.28
CA SER A 60 -9.74 1.54 9.87
C SER A 60 -10.92 2.42 9.47
N LYS A 61 -11.76 1.93 8.56
CA LYS A 61 -13.00 2.60 8.12
C LYS A 61 -13.99 2.75 9.28
N ILE A 62 -14.55 3.95 9.41
CA ILE A 62 -15.62 4.27 10.36
C ILE A 62 -16.96 4.46 9.61
N GLY A 63 -16.92 5.17 8.48
CA GLY A 63 -18.11 5.44 7.65
C GLY A 63 -17.74 5.85 6.23
N ASN A 64 -18.72 6.29 5.45
CA ASN A 64 -18.51 6.83 4.11
C ASN A 64 -19.41 8.06 3.89
N ILE A 65 -18.83 9.16 3.40
CA ILE A 65 -19.56 10.44 3.25
C ILE A 65 -20.77 10.36 2.30
N PHE A 66 -20.83 9.34 1.45
CA PHE A 66 -21.96 9.10 0.55
C PHE A 66 -23.07 8.23 1.15
N ASP A 67 -22.76 7.43 2.18
CA ASP A 67 -23.66 6.42 2.73
C ASP A 67 -24.29 6.86 4.07
N ASP A 68 -23.66 7.78 4.79
CA ASP A 68 -24.00 8.12 6.17
C ASP A 68 -25.28 8.95 6.36
N GLY A 69 -26.10 9.11 5.31
CA GLY A 69 -27.40 9.81 5.36
C GLY A 69 -27.32 11.32 5.63
N LYS A 70 -26.13 11.87 5.86
CA LYS A 70 -25.83 13.29 6.05
C LYS A 70 -25.43 13.98 4.74
N THR A 71 -26.04 13.58 3.62
CA THR A 71 -25.66 13.99 2.26
C THR A 71 -25.99 15.45 1.92
N LYS A 72 -26.52 16.25 2.87
CA LYS A 72 -26.71 17.68 2.65
C LYS A 72 -25.33 18.32 2.46
N GLY A 73 -25.05 18.77 1.24
CA GLY A 73 -23.76 19.37 0.87
C GLY A 73 -22.82 18.45 0.08
N THR A 74 -23.09 17.15 -0.08
CA THR A 74 -22.26 16.26 -0.92
C THR A 74 -22.69 16.22 -2.38
N GLU A 75 -23.68 17.01 -2.78
CA GLU A 75 -24.28 17.00 -4.13
C GLU A 75 -23.26 17.38 -5.23
N GLU A 76 -22.28 18.20 -4.88
CA GLU A 76 -21.18 18.60 -5.75
C GLU A 76 -20.07 17.55 -5.83
N LEU A 77 -20.00 16.64 -4.85
CA LEU A 77 -18.97 15.62 -4.75
C LEU A 77 -19.36 14.40 -5.58
N LYS A 78 -18.42 13.93 -6.43
CA LYS A 78 -18.66 12.79 -7.31
C LYS A 78 -17.45 11.86 -7.33
N ARG A 79 -17.71 10.56 -7.45
CA ARG A 79 -16.68 9.57 -7.71
C ARG A 79 -16.45 9.47 -9.21
N LYS A 80 -15.21 9.59 -9.66
CA LYS A 80 -14.86 9.41 -11.06
C LYS A 80 -13.69 8.46 -11.21
N THR A 81 -13.90 7.45 -12.03
CA THR A 81 -12.88 6.49 -12.39
C THR A 81 -12.15 6.95 -13.64
N HIS A 82 -10.84 7.03 -13.54
CA HIS A 82 -9.93 7.30 -14.65
C HIS A 82 -9.43 5.98 -15.24
N GLY A 83 -9.01 6.04 -16.50
CA GLY A 83 -8.69 4.89 -17.34
C GLY A 83 -7.68 3.91 -16.74
N GLN A 84 -7.60 2.73 -17.36
CA GLN A 84 -6.71 1.66 -16.93
C GLN A 84 -5.36 1.77 -17.64
N ASP A 85 -4.27 1.91 -16.89
CA ASP A 85 -2.94 1.63 -17.43
C ASP A 85 -2.78 0.11 -17.62
N THR A 86 -1.78 -0.34 -18.38
CA THR A 86 -1.56 -1.79 -18.57
C THR A 86 -0.87 -2.42 -17.36
N LYS A 87 0.06 -1.69 -16.73
CA LYS A 87 0.80 -2.09 -15.54
C LYS A 87 1.34 -0.86 -14.80
N LEU A 88 1.53 -0.99 -13.50
CA LEU A 88 2.28 -0.05 -12.66
C LEU A 88 3.34 -0.81 -11.86
N SER A 89 4.53 -0.23 -11.76
CA SER A 89 5.66 -0.74 -10.99
C SER A 89 6.24 0.39 -10.16
N LEU A 90 6.11 0.29 -8.85
CA LEU A 90 6.70 1.19 -7.87
C LEU A 90 7.80 0.46 -7.12
N ALA A 91 8.93 1.12 -6.94
CA ALA A 91 10.08 0.60 -6.21
C ALA A 91 10.69 1.74 -5.40
N SER A 92 10.96 1.52 -4.11
CA SER A 92 11.57 2.54 -3.25
C SER A 92 13.03 2.82 -3.62
N SER A 93 13.59 3.91 -3.10
CA SER A 93 14.94 4.39 -3.41
C SER A 93 16.04 3.33 -3.19
N ASN A 94 15.80 2.39 -2.26
CA ASN A 94 16.68 1.27 -1.92
C ASN A 94 16.54 0.06 -2.85
N VAL A 95 15.77 0.20 -3.93
CA VAL A 95 15.52 -0.84 -4.92
C VAL A 95 15.85 -0.32 -6.31
N ARG A 96 16.72 -1.05 -7.01
CA ARG A 96 17.09 -0.74 -8.39
C ARG A 96 16.50 -1.76 -9.35
N ALA A 97 15.79 -1.30 -10.37
CA ALA A 97 15.40 -2.16 -11.49
C ALA A 97 16.66 -2.59 -12.29
N VAL A 98 16.73 -3.87 -12.64
CA VAL A 98 17.82 -4.43 -13.45
C VAL A 98 17.24 -5.22 -14.62
N ALA A 99 18.10 -5.55 -15.59
CA ALA A 99 17.68 -6.39 -16.72
C ALA A 99 17.15 -7.73 -16.19
N PHE A 100 16.05 -8.21 -16.77
CA PHE A 100 15.50 -9.50 -16.40
C PHE A 100 16.35 -10.62 -16.99
N GLU A 101 16.87 -11.48 -16.13
CA GLU A 101 17.58 -12.69 -16.50
C GLU A 101 16.78 -13.89 -16.00
N ALA A 102 16.35 -14.76 -16.92
CA ALA A 102 15.62 -15.97 -16.55
C ALA A 102 16.48 -16.85 -15.63
N GLY A 103 16.00 -17.09 -14.40
CA GLY A 103 16.66 -17.97 -13.45
C GLY A 103 16.23 -19.43 -13.62
N PRO A 104 16.93 -20.38 -12.96
CA PRO A 104 16.62 -21.81 -13.08
C PRO A 104 15.22 -22.16 -12.56
N ASN A 105 14.66 -21.39 -11.62
CA ASN A 105 13.33 -21.60 -11.07
C ASN A 105 12.21 -20.90 -11.87
N ILE A 106 12.56 -19.97 -12.77
CA ILE A 106 11.62 -19.36 -13.71
C ILE A 106 11.92 -19.98 -15.07
N GLN A 107 11.45 -21.22 -15.26
CA GLN A 107 11.49 -21.84 -16.58
C GLN A 107 10.50 -21.10 -17.48
N LEU A 108 11.01 -20.37 -18.46
CA LEU A 108 10.22 -19.66 -19.47
C LEU A 108 9.48 -20.60 -20.46
N ALA A 109 9.56 -21.92 -20.26
CA ALA A 109 8.94 -22.94 -21.11
C ALA A 109 7.41 -22.83 -21.10
N PRO A 110 6.77 -22.95 -22.27
CA PRO A 110 5.99 -21.85 -22.81
C PRO A 110 4.95 -21.40 -21.79
N LEU A 111 5.36 -20.45 -20.93
CA LEU A 111 4.41 -19.73 -20.11
C LEU A 111 3.42 -19.09 -21.08
N GLY A 112 2.14 -19.06 -20.72
CA GLY A 112 1.15 -18.35 -21.51
C GLY A 112 1.45 -16.86 -21.60
N GLU A 113 0.48 -16.06 -22.03
CA GLU A 113 0.67 -14.60 -22.15
C GLU A 113 1.19 -13.98 -20.83
N ILE A 114 2.41 -13.40 -20.86
CA ILE A 114 3.04 -12.76 -19.71
C ILE A 114 2.65 -11.28 -19.71
N ALA A 115 1.99 -10.83 -18.65
CA ALA A 115 1.59 -9.44 -18.50
C ALA A 115 2.62 -8.59 -17.76
N ILE A 116 3.35 -9.15 -16.80
CA ILE A 116 4.41 -8.46 -16.05
C ILE A 116 5.63 -9.36 -15.93
N GLN A 117 6.80 -8.78 -16.16
CA GLN A 117 8.10 -9.41 -16.00
C GLN A 117 9.08 -8.34 -15.51
N SER A 118 9.66 -8.55 -14.33
CA SER A 118 10.50 -7.53 -13.68
C SER A 118 11.53 -8.17 -12.76
N GLN A 119 12.71 -7.56 -12.69
CA GLN A 119 13.79 -7.94 -11.78
C GLN A 119 14.33 -6.72 -11.06
N TYR A 120 14.59 -6.87 -9.77
CA TYR A 120 15.09 -5.82 -8.93
C TYR A 120 16.27 -6.29 -8.09
N GLN A 121 17.21 -5.40 -7.86
CA GLN A 121 18.28 -5.53 -6.88
C GLN A 121 17.93 -4.66 -5.67
N CYS A 122 17.75 -5.28 -4.51
CA CYS A 122 17.58 -4.59 -3.24
C CYS A 122 18.95 -4.20 -2.66
N SER A 123 19.00 -3.10 -1.92
CA SER A 123 20.18 -2.70 -1.14
C SER A 123 20.25 -3.46 0.20
N ARG A 124 21.10 -2.99 1.13
CA ARG A 124 21.16 -3.49 2.51
C ARG A 124 20.08 -2.89 3.42
N ASP A 125 19.33 -1.91 2.92
CA ASP A 125 18.25 -1.27 3.65
C ASP A 125 16.90 -1.85 3.22
N TYR A 126 15.82 -1.46 3.92
CA TYR A 126 14.49 -1.86 3.49
C TYR A 126 14.16 -1.24 2.13
N GLY A 127 13.76 -2.11 1.21
CA GLY A 127 13.28 -1.78 -0.11
C GLY A 127 11.84 -2.28 -0.25
N ALA A 128 10.95 -1.43 -0.77
CA ALA A 128 9.56 -1.78 -1.04
C ALA A 128 9.31 -1.83 -2.54
N ILE A 129 8.53 -2.82 -2.99
CA ILE A 129 8.13 -3.00 -4.38
C ILE A 129 6.63 -3.24 -4.42
N LEU A 130 5.91 -2.48 -5.26
CA LEU A 130 4.50 -2.70 -5.58
C LEU A 130 4.34 -2.85 -7.08
N LEU A 131 3.79 -3.98 -7.51
CA LEU A 131 3.45 -4.27 -8.90
C LEU A 131 1.92 -4.39 -9.01
N MET A 132 1.34 -3.75 -10.02
CA MET A 132 -0.10 -3.80 -10.30
C MET A 132 -0.32 -4.10 -11.78
N HIS A 133 -1.19 -5.06 -12.09
CA HIS A 133 -1.65 -5.34 -13.45
C HIS A 133 -2.98 -4.63 -13.69
N LYS A 134 -3.11 -3.90 -14.80
CA LYS A 134 -4.32 -3.15 -15.17
C LYS A 134 -4.86 -2.24 -14.05
N PRO A 135 -4.03 -1.37 -13.45
CA PRO A 135 -4.48 -0.50 -12.38
C PRO A 135 -5.52 0.51 -12.89
N SER A 136 -6.49 0.85 -12.05
CA SER A 136 -7.50 1.88 -12.29
C SER A 136 -7.64 2.77 -11.07
N THR A 137 -7.65 4.07 -11.30
CA THR A 137 -7.74 5.08 -10.24
C THR A 137 -9.14 5.67 -10.19
N THR A 138 -9.76 5.66 -9.00
CA THR A 138 -11.00 6.39 -8.74
C THR A 138 -10.72 7.56 -7.82
N LYS A 139 -11.17 8.77 -8.20
CA LYS A 139 -10.96 10.01 -7.46
C LYS A 139 -12.27 10.65 -7.05
N LEU A 140 -12.21 11.43 -5.97
CA LEU A 140 -13.24 12.36 -5.55
C LEU A 140 -13.06 13.66 -6.36
N GLU A 141 -14.06 14.01 -7.15
CA GLU A 141 -14.18 15.31 -7.79
C GLU A 141 -15.13 16.21 -6.99
N GLY A 142 -14.92 17.53 -7.09
CA GLY A 142 -15.69 18.55 -6.36
C GLY A 142 -14.87 19.21 -5.25
N SER A 143 -15.43 20.26 -4.63
CA SER A 143 -14.75 20.96 -3.54
C SER A 143 -15.01 20.31 -2.20
N LEU A 144 -13.93 19.96 -1.48
CA LEU A 144 -14.01 19.47 -0.10
C LEU A 144 -14.51 20.54 0.88
N ASP A 145 -14.51 21.83 0.49
CA ASP A 145 -15.02 22.91 1.36
C ASP A 145 -16.49 22.73 1.73
N THR A 146 -17.25 22.01 0.89
CA THR A 146 -18.64 21.62 1.17
C THR A 146 -18.76 20.75 2.45
N LEU A 147 -17.69 20.06 2.83
CA LEU A 147 -17.61 19.20 4.01
C LEU A 147 -17.11 19.94 5.27
N LYS A 148 -17.04 21.27 5.26
CA LYS A 148 -16.63 22.08 6.43
C LYS A 148 -17.80 22.57 7.29
N SER A 149 -19.04 22.17 6.99
CA SER A 149 -20.21 22.57 7.75
C SER A 149 -20.32 21.80 9.08
N ALA A 150 -21.14 22.31 10.01
CA ALA A 150 -21.41 21.65 11.29
C ALA A 150 -21.95 20.21 11.14
N ASP A 151 -22.58 19.88 10.01
CA ASP A 151 -23.07 18.52 9.72
C ASP A 151 -21.92 17.49 9.61
N PHE A 152 -20.71 17.97 9.32
CA PHE A 152 -19.50 17.16 9.12
C PHE A 152 -18.44 17.30 10.22
N GLU A 153 -18.79 17.86 11.38
CA GLU A 153 -17.85 18.02 12.52
C GLU A 153 -17.22 16.68 12.97
N HIS A 154 -17.93 15.57 12.76
CA HIS A 154 -17.43 14.21 13.04
C HIS A 154 -16.25 13.77 12.15
N LEU A 155 -15.95 14.49 11.06
CA LEU A 155 -14.77 14.26 10.22
C LEU A 155 -13.50 14.92 10.78
N LEU A 156 -13.62 15.78 11.80
CA LEU A 156 -12.48 16.45 12.41
C LEU A 156 -11.53 15.42 13.03
N GLY A 157 -10.24 15.48 12.66
CA GLY A 157 -9.23 14.51 13.10
C GLY A 157 -9.37 13.12 12.47
N MET A 158 -10.20 12.97 11.44
CA MET A 158 -10.29 11.75 10.62
C MET A 158 -9.53 11.91 9.31
N TYR A 159 -9.19 10.78 8.71
CA TYR A 159 -8.65 10.68 7.36
C TYR A 159 -9.81 10.38 6.41
N LEU A 160 -10.03 11.23 5.42
CA LEU A 160 -10.98 11.06 4.33
C LEU A 160 -10.25 10.53 3.09
N VAL A 161 -10.69 9.39 2.57
CA VAL A 161 -10.16 8.79 1.34
C VAL A 161 -10.69 9.55 0.13
N THR A 162 -9.82 10.25 -0.58
CA THR A 162 -10.18 11.05 -1.76
C THR A 162 -9.81 10.37 -3.06
N GLU A 163 -8.91 9.38 -3.04
CA GLU A 163 -8.48 8.66 -4.23
C GLU A 163 -8.11 7.23 -3.86
N VAL A 164 -8.44 6.26 -4.71
CA VAL A 164 -8.09 4.85 -4.56
C VAL A 164 -7.57 4.29 -5.87
N ASP A 165 -6.49 3.52 -5.81
CA ASP A 165 -6.02 2.72 -6.94
C ASP A 165 -6.40 1.26 -6.70
N THR A 166 -7.01 0.69 -7.74
CA THR A 166 -7.50 -0.68 -7.73
C THR A 166 -6.91 -1.47 -8.87
N CYS A 167 -6.78 -2.78 -8.74
CA CYS A 167 -6.32 -3.63 -9.81
C CYS A 167 -6.85 -5.07 -9.70
N PRO A 168 -6.97 -5.81 -10.82
CA PRO A 168 -7.28 -7.24 -10.80
C PRO A 168 -6.15 -8.13 -10.26
N ALA A 169 -4.90 -7.68 -10.32
CA ALA A 169 -3.78 -8.43 -9.75
C ALA A 169 -2.67 -7.51 -9.23
N TYR A 170 -2.05 -7.92 -8.12
CA TYR A 170 -0.96 -7.19 -7.48
C TYR A 170 0.09 -8.11 -6.89
N ALA A 171 1.30 -7.58 -6.72
CA ALA A 171 2.34 -8.15 -5.87
C ALA A 171 3.00 -7.05 -5.03
N MET A 172 3.20 -7.32 -3.74
CA MET A 172 3.87 -6.47 -2.77
C MET A 172 5.07 -7.21 -2.20
N TYR A 173 6.22 -6.55 -2.16
CA TYR A 173 7.43 -7.10 -1.58
C TYR A 173 8.16 -6.08 -0.71
N LEU A 174 8.49 -6.47 0.52
CA LEU A 174 9.40 -5.74 1.40
C LEU A 174 10.68 -6.57 1.57
N SER A 175 11.85 -6.00 1.27
CA SER A 175 13.15 -6.66 1.35
C SER A 175 13.51 -7.10 2.79
N ALA A 176 14.43 -8.05 2.92
CA ALA A 176 14.92 -8.51 4.22
C ALA A 176 16.26 -7.87 4.65
N LYS A 177 16.65 -6.74 4.04
CA LYS A 177 17.96 -6.08 4.23
C LYS A 177 19.16 -6.95 3.82
N SER A 178 19.03 -7.76 2.77
CA SER A 178 20.02 -8.80 2.43
C SER A 178 20.75 -8.59 1.10
N SER A 179 20.64 -7.40 0.48
CA SER A 179 21.20 -7.14 -0.87
C SER A 179 20.77 -8.20 -1.89
N GLU A 180 19.53 -8.67 -1.78
CA GLU A 180 19.00 -9.73 -2.62
C GLU A 180 18.60 -9.24 -4.01
N VAL A 181 18.67 -10.15 -4.99
CA VAL A 181 18.03 -9.99 -6.29
C VAL A 181 16.70 -10.71 -6.26
N VAL A 182 15.63 -10.00 -6.59
CA VAL A 182 14.28 -10.55 -6.65
C VAL A 182 13.72 -10.45 -8.06
N LYS A 183 13.01 -11.48 -8.49
CA LYS A 183 12.33 -11.54 -9.78
C LYS A 183 10.85 -11.74 -9.55
N PHE A 184 10.04 -11.08 -10.36
CA PHE A 184 8.60 -11.23 -10.37
C PHE A 184 8.10 -11.41 -11.79
N MET A 185 7.10 -12.26 -11.94
CA MET A 185 6.44 -12.51 -13.21
C MET A 185 4.95 -12.76 -12.96
N PHE A 186 4.11 -12.19 -13.81
CA PHE A 186 2.67 -12.40 -13.80
C PHE A 186 2.24 -12.95 -15.16
N ALA A 187 1.76 -14.20 -15.16
CA ALA A 187 1.23 -14.85 -16.35
C ALA A 187 -0.31 -14.80 -16.32
N LEU A 188 -0.94 -14.43 -17.44
CA LEU A 188 -2.40 -14.44 -17.60
C LEU A 188 -2.95 -15.85 -17.81
N SER A 189 -2.10 -16.78 -18.24
CA SER A 189 -2.40 -18.21 -18.36
C SER A 189 -1.21 -19.01 -17.83
N ALA A 190 -1.48 -19.91 -16.88
CA ALA A 190 -0.49 -20.83 -16.35
C ALA A 190 -0.28 -22.01 -17.32
N PRO A 191 0.96 -22.50 -17.50
CA PRO A 191 1.18 -23.74 -18.21
C PRO A 191 0.58 -24.91 -17.43
N ILE A 192 0.10 -25.92 -18.16
CA ILE A 192 -0.30 -27.21 -17.61
C ILE A 192 0.89 -27.78 -16.82
N ALA A 193 0.64 -28.30 -15.62
CA ALA A 193 1.59 -28.69 -14.55
C ALA A 193 2.78 -29.62 -14.92
N ALA A 194 3.03 -29.92 -16.19
CA ALA A 194 4.13 -30.76 -16.66
C ALA A 194 5.50 -30.05 -16.70
N ALA A 195 5.58 -28.71 -16.51
CA ALA A 195 6.82 -27.96 -16.75
C ALA A 195 7.59 -27.51 -15.49
N MET A 196 7.06 -27.65 -14.26
CA MET A 196 7.76 -27.19 -13.05
C MET A 196 7.98 -28.33 -12.04
N PRO A 197 9.21 -28.84 -11.89
CA PRO A 197 9.53 -29.82 -10.85
C PRO A 197 9.30 -29.24 -9.45
N GLY A 198 8.55 -29.94 -8.60
CA GLY A 198 8.41 -29.61 -7.18
C GLY A 198 7.17 -28.79 -6.78
N VAL A 199 6.30 -28.43 -7.73
CA VAL A 199 5.01 -27.78 -7.42
C VAL A 199 3.91 -28.85 -7.36
N THR A 200 3.38 -29.12 -6.17
CA THR A 200 2.24 -30.03 -5.99
C THR A 200 0.96 -29.32 -6.45
N ALA A 201 0.35 -29.85 -7.52
CA ALA A 201 -0.84 -29.29 -8.14
C ALA A 201 -2.11 -29.59 -7.34
N GLY A 202 -2.86 -28.53 -7.02
CA GLY A 202 -4.21 -28.60 -6.51
C GLY A 202 -4.94 -27.28 -6.71
N GLY A 203 -5.53 -27.06 -7.90
CA GLY A 203 -6.52 -25.99 -8.13
C GLY A 203 -6.18 -24.93 -9.20
N SER A 204 -7.12 -24.80 -10.15
CA SER A 204 -7.38 -23.73 -11.16
C SER A 204 -6.28 -23.24 -12.13
N LEU A 205 -6.61 -23.31 -13.44
CA LEU A 205 -5.92 -22.72 -14.60
C LEU A 205 -6.19 -21.20 -14.71
N GLY A 206 -5.67 -20.42 -13.77
CA GLY A 206 -5.90 -18.96 -13.70
C GLY A 206 -4.63 -18.12 -13.85
N PRO A 207 -4.79 -16.78 -13.94
CA PRO A 207 -3.65 -15.86 -13.86
C PRO A 207 -2.91 -16.04 -12.53
N ALA A 208 -1.57 -16.04 -12.59
CA ALA A 208 -0.73 -16.39 -11.44
C ALA A 208 0.55 -15.56 -11.36
N TRP A 209 0.96 -15.26 -10.13
CA TRP A 209 2.24 -14.65 -9.82
C TRP A 209 3.31 -15.70 -9.55
N TYR A 210 4.51 -15.47 -10.09
CA TYR A 210 5.71 -16.23 -9.84
C TYR A 210 6.78 -15.28 -9.32
N ASN A 211 7.58 -15.77 -8.38
CA ASN A 211 8.69 -15.01 -7.82
C ASN A 211 9.91 -15.90 -7.55
N GLU A 212 11.10 -15.29 -7.56
CA GLU A 212 12.36 -15.94 -7.23
C GLU A 212 13.21 -14.97 -6.39
N GLY A 213 13.99 -15.52 -5.44
CA GLY A 213 14.93 -14.75 -4.61
C GLY A 213 14.29 -13.96 -3.47
N THR A 214 12.99 -14.14 -3.20
CA THR A 214 12.28 -13.45 -2.13
C THR A 214 12.71 -13.98 -0.76
N VAL A 215 13.35 -13.12 0.04
CA VAL A 215 13.77 -13.44 1.42
C VAL A 215 12.92 -12.69 2.46
N GLY A 216 12.36 -11.54 2.07
CA GLY A 216 11.53 -10.70 2.93
C GLY A 216 10.04 -11.04 2.93
N VAL A 217 9.19 -10.02 3.11
CA VAL A 217 7.74 -10.20 3.17
C VAL A 217 7.16 -10.05 1.77
N TYR A 218 6.57 -11.13 1.25
CA TYR A 218 5.90 -11.16 -0.04
C TYR A 218 4.40 -11.40 0.12
N ARG A 219 3.59 -10.64 -0.63
CA ARG A 219 2.13 -10.80 -0.75
C ARG A 219 1.71 -10.63 -2.20
N SER A 220 0.69 -11.35 -2.63
CA SER A 220 0.13 -11.22 -3.99
C SER A 220 -1.33 -11.62 -4.04
N GLY A 221 -2.04 -11.13 -5.05
CA GLY A 221 -3.40 -11.53 -5.38
C GLY A 221 -3.65 -11.44 -6.88
N SER A 222 -4.43 -12.38 -7.42
CA SER A 222 -4.81 -12.43 -8.83
C SER A 222 -6.08 -13.27 -9.07
N GLU A 223 -6.98 -13.35 -8.08
CA GLU A 223 -8.17 -14.18 -8.19
C GLU A 223 -9.11 -13.67 -9.31
N PRO A 224 -9.68 -14.57 -10.14
CA PRO A 224 -10.62 -14.18 -11.18
C PRO A 224 -11.81 -13.41 -10.59
N ASN A 225 -12.22 -12.32 -11.27
CA ASN A 225 -13.32 -11.44 -10.87
C ASN A 225 -13.14 -10.71 -9.53
N GLN A 226 -11.95 -10.80 -8.91
CA GLN A 226 -11.62 -10.00 -7.75
C GLN A 226 -10.93 -8.71 -8.18
N THR A 227 -11.30 -7.61 -7.54
CA THR A 227 -10.56 -6.35 -7.61
C THR A 227 -9.96 -6.07 -6.25
N TYR A 228 -8.69 -5.67 -6.24
CA TYR A 228 -7.93 -5.35 -5.04
C TYR A 228 -7.72 -3.84 -4.96
N THR A 229 -7.89 -3.25 -3.78
CA THR A 229 -7.52 -1.84 -3.53
C THR A 229 -6.12 -1.80 -2.95
N THR A 230 -5.12 -1.31 -3.69
CA THR A 230 -3.71 -1.39 -3.26
C THR A 230 -3.20 -0.08 -2.68
N LEU A 231 -3.62 1.07 -3.23
CA LEU A 231 -3.22 2.39 -2.77
C LEU A 231 -4.44 3.26 -2.51
N PHE A 232 -4.32 4.19 -1.58
CA PHE A 232 -5.33 5.20 -1.33
C PHE A 232 -4.70 6.51 -0.86
N GLN A 233 -5.22 7.63 -1.35
CA GLN A 233 -4.85 8.96 -0.90
C GLN A 233 -5.87 9.46 0.11
N THR A 234 -5.39 10.10 1.16
CA THR A 234 -6.24 10.68 2.20
C THR A 234 -6.00 12.16 2.35
N TRP A 235 -7.06 12.84 2.79
CA TRP A 235 -7.05 14.22 3.23
C TRP A 235 -7.59 14.26 4.65
N SER A 236 -7.08 15.19 5.45
CA SER A 236 -7.50 15.37 6.84
C SER A 236 -7.94 16.81 7.05
N LEU A 237 -9.02 16.97 7.80
CA LEU A 237 -9.51 18.28 8.21
C LEU A 237 -8.78 18.66 9.51
N GLY A 238 -8.00 19.74 9.44
CA GLY A 238 -7.27 20.27 10.58
C GLY A 238 -7.53 21.76 10.76
N LYS A 239 -7.32 22.26 11.98
CA LYS A 239 -7.34 23.69 12.25
C LYS A 239 -6.04 24.33 11.79
N LYS A 240 -6.13 25.38 10.97
CA LYS A 240 -4.94 26.12 10.54
C LYS A 240 -4.20 26.67 11.76
N LYS A 241 -2.89 26.40 11.88
CA LYS A 241 -2.06 27.10 12.88
C LYS A 241 -1.90 28.55 12.42
N ASP A 242 -2.15 29.49 13.33
CA ASP A 242 -2.03 30.91 13.04
C ASP A 242 -0.55 31.28 12.94
N GLU A 243 0.00 31.31 11.73
CA GLU A 243 1.44 31.54 11.44
C GLU A 243 1.96 32.90 11.94
N ARG A 244 1.09 33.81 12.38
CA ARG A 244 1.46 35.14 12.89
C ARG A 244 1.94 35.18 14.34
N ARG A 245 1.93 34.06 15.07
CA ARG A 245 2.56 33.98 16.40
C ARG A 245 3.84 33.15 16.31
N ASP A 246 4.98 33.84 16.24
CA ASP A 246 6.33 33.26 16.38
C ASP A 246 6.59 32.56 17.75
N THR A 247 5.58 32.49 18.61
CA THR A 247 5.65 31.88 19.94
C THR A 247 4.35 31.14 20.26
N VAL A 248 4.10 30.01 19.59
CA VAL A 248 3.05 29.08 20.05
C VAL A 248 3.56 28.42 21.33
N ARG A 249 2.95 28.75 22.47
CA ARG A 249 3.28 28.09 23.74
C ARG A 249 2.50 26.77 23.84
N PRO A 250 3.02 25.75 24.54
CA PRO A 250 2.22 24.57 24.86
C PRO A 250 0.96 24.99 25.63
N GLY A 251 -0.22 24.78 25.02
CA GLY A 251 -1.52 25.16 25.59
C GLY A 251 -2.27 26.27 24.86
N ASP A 252 -1.70 26.86 23.80
CA ASP A 252 -2.45 27.80 22.95
C ASP A 252 -3.55 27.07 22.17
N ASP A 253 -4.77 27.60 22.25
CA ASP A 253 -5.95 27.09 21.54
C ASP A 253 -5.76 27.33 20.04
N ILE A 254 -5.61 26.24 19.26
CA ILE A 254 -5.46 26.31 17.81
C ILE A 254 -6.84 26.70 17.26
N SER A 255 -7.12 27.99 17.12
CA SER A 255 -8.44 28.53 16.75
C SER A 255 -8.53 29.01 15.29
N GLY A 256 -7.71 28.48 14.39
CA GLY A 256 -7.76 28.82 12.96
C GLY A 256 -8.91 28.13 12.22
N PRO A 257 -9.26 28.60 10.99
CA PRO A 257 -10.30 27.98 10.19
C PRO A 257 -9.94 26.54 9.83
N ASP A 258 -10.96 25.71 9.64
CA ASP A 258 -10.78 24.34 9.20
C ASP A 258 -10.29 24.30 7.75
N VAL A 259 -9.19 23.59 7.53
CA VAL A 259 -8.55 23.45 6.22
C VAL A 259 -8.32 21.98 5.93
N TRP A 260 -8.78 21.56 4.74
CA TRP A 260 -8.44 20.27 4.18
C TRP A 260 -7.01 20.30 3.67
N ALA A 261 -6.20 19.36 4.13
CA ALA A 261 -4.85 19.16 3.62
C ALA A 261 -4.65 17.69 3.29
N MET A 262 -3.78 17.42 2.31
CA MET A 262 -3.31 16.07 2.06
C MET A 262 -2.70 15.51 3.35
N SER A 263 -3.14 14.32 3.73
CA SER A 263 -2.74 13.73 4.98
C SER A 263 -1.29 13.25 4.93
N VAL A 264 -0.55 13.55 5.99
CA VAL A 264 0.77 12.99 6.24
C VAL A 264 0.65 11.72 7.10
N PRO A 265 1.61 10.78 7.02
CA PRO A 265 1.64 9.64 7.90
C PRO A 265 1.62 10.06 9.38
N PRO A 266 0.90 9.35 10.26
CA PRO A 266 0.80 9.68 11.69
C PRO A 266 2.05 9.30 12.52
N TRP A 267 3.14 8.89 11.88
CA TRP A 267 4.41 8.54 12.50
C TRP A 267 5.52 9.50 12.07
N GLU A 268 6.54 9.65 12.92
CA GLU A 268 7.76 10.38 12.58
C GLU A 268 8.56 9.64 11.50
N PRO A 269 9.51 10.31 10.81
CA PRO A 269 10.37 9.67 9.82
C PRO A 269 10.97 8.37 10.35
N LEU A 270 10.86 7.30 9.56
CA LEU A 270 11.33 6.00 9.97
C LEU A 270 12.82 5.83 9.67
N ASP A 271 13.54 5.22 10.61
CA ASP A 271 14.90 4.75 10.43
C ASP A 271 14.96 3.51 9.53
N GLU A 272 16.19 3.05 9.27
CA GLU A 272 16.43 1.86 8.48
C GLU A 272 15.74 0.62 9.05
N ASP A 273 15.45 0.56 10.35
CA ASP A 273 14.77 -0.56 11.04
C ASP A 273 13.24 -0.42 11.05
N GLY A 274 12.68 0.67 10.51
CA GLY A 274 11.24 0.94 10.54
C GLY A 274 10.75 1.53 11.87
N LYS A 275 11.65 2.06 12.70
CA LYS A 275 11.34 2.75 13.95
C LYS A 275 11.35 4.26 13.72
N GLU A 276 10.56 4.97 14.50
CA GLU A 276 10.54 6.44 14.47
C GLU A 276 11.89 6.98 14.96
N MET A 277 12.45 7.96 14.24
CA MET A 277 13.61 8.71 14.69
C MET A 277 13.18 9.70 15.78
N ASP A 278 13.86 9.67 16.93
CA ASP A 278 13.67 10.63 18.03
C ASP A 278 14.21 12.03 17.70
#